data_AF-A0A928RMU8-F1
#
_entry.id   AF-A0A928RMU8-F1
#
_cell.length_a   1.000
_cell.length_b   1.000
_cell.length_c   1.000
_cell.angle_alpha   90.00
_cell.angle_beta   90.00
_cell.angle_gamma   90.00
#
_symmetry.space_group_name_H-M   'P 1'
#
loop_
_entity.id
_entity.type
_entity.pdbx_description
1 polymer ?
#
loop_
_entity_poly.entity_id
_entity_poly.type
_entity_poly.pdbx_seq_one_letter_code
_entity_poly.pdbx_strand_id
1 'polypeptide(L)'
;MNYYEIGFVCNKEKHEYYFVMNGQESERFYEASFYQDGFAKVRKTKDSELQYIDLLGRITNEKTKSGEQFFQYILGEIPYESLFLDHFSDNLFCIGVKQQILQKAKTLAKERYNSGIPVNKKDFEKAIEKTFKEIDLKHSLALEIAQSNAEIDEIYKNKNSGEDEYEDTMTFLDGFAL
;
A
#
# COMPACT_ATOMS: atom_id res chain seq x y z
N MET A 1 -15.91 8.83 12.60
CA MET A 1 -15.61 8.19 11.31
C MET A 1 -14.47 8.96 10.67
N ASN A 2 -13.32 8.32 10.49
CA ASN A 2 -12.20 8.90 9.74
C ASN A 2 -12.50 8.74 8.26
N TYR A 3 -13.02 9.80 7.67
CA TYR A 3 -13.18 9.85 6.24
C TYR A 3 -11.78 9.94 5.64
N TYR A 4 -11.44 8.98 4.81
CA TYR A 4 -10.60 9.32 3.68
C TYR A 4 -11.16 10.60 3.04
N GLU A 5 -10.31 11.57 2.76
CA GLU A 5 -10.61 12.54 1.72
C GLU A 5 -10.44 11.82 0.37
N ILE A 6 -11.27 10.80 0.14
CA ILE A 6 -11.57 10.27 -1.18
C ILE A 6 -12.71 11.14 -1.68
N GLY A 7 -12.35 12.12 -2.50
CA GLY A 7 -13.28 13.07 -3.09
C GLY A 7 -13.43 12.81 -4.57
N PHE A 8 -14.63 13.02 -5.09
CA PHE A 8 -14.88 13.17 -6.52
C PHE A 8 -15.19 14.63 -6.77
N VAL A 9 -14.48 15.25 -7.71
CA VAL A 9 -14.69 16.65 -8.07
C VAL A 9 -15.02 16.75 -9.55
N CYS A 10 -16.08 17.49 -9.85
CA CYS A 10 -16.53 17.80 -11.20
C CYS A 10 -16.41 19.32 -11.43
N ASN A 11 -15.54 19.72 -12.36
CA ASN A 11 -15.51 21.08 -12.86
C ASN A 11 -16.48 21.22 -14.04
N LYS A 12 -17.67 21.76 -13.76
CA LYS A 12 -18.74 21.93 -14.76
C LYS A 12 -18.39 22.89 -15.89
N GLU A 13 -17.52 23.86 -15.68
CA GLU A 13 -17.15 24.85 -16.69
C GLU A 13 -16.19 24.28 -17.74
N LYS A 14 -15.29 23.38 -17.30
CA LYS A 14 -14.29 22.75 -18.16
C LYS A 14 -14.67 21.35 -18.63
N HIS A 15 -15.79 20.80 -18.12
CA HIS A 15 -16.17 19.40 -18.30
C HIS A 15 -15.05 18.43 -17.90
N GLU A 16 -14.35 18.73 -16.82
CA GLU A 16 -13.22 17.94 -16.31
C GLU A 16 -13.57 17.30 -14.97
N TYR A 17 -13.18 16.04 -14.80
CA TYR A 17 -13.37 15.29 -13.56
C TYR A 17 -12.03 14.91 -12.96
N TYR A 18 -11.93 14.87 -11.64
CA TYR A 18 -10.74 14.36 -10.95
C TYR A 18 -11.11 13.82 -9.57
N PHE A 19 -10.21 13.01 -9.02
CA PHE A 19 -10.34 12.43 -7.70
C PHE A 19 -9.34 13.10 -6.76
N VAL A 20 -9.73 13.26 -5.50
CA VAL A 20 -8.82 13.62 -4.42
C VAL A 20 -8.60 12.36 -3.61
N MET A 21 -7.36 11.95 -3.38
CA MET A 21 -7.00 10.79 -2.58
C MET A 21 -5.92 11.23 -1.60
N ASN A 22 -6.23 11.23 -0.30
CA ASN A 22 -5.30 11.67 0.75
C ASN A 22 -4.75 13.09 0.52
N GLY A 23 -5.61 14.00 0.06
CA GLY A 23 -5.25 15.40 -0.23
C GLY A 23 -4.46 15.60 -1.53
N GLN A 24 -4.22 14.54 -2.30
CA GLN A 24 -3.59 14.63 -3.62
C GLN A 24 -4.64 14.49 -4.72
N GLU A 25 -4.60 15.40 -5.70
CA GLU A 25 -5.45 15.30 -6.89
C GLU A 25 -4.90 14.24 -7.85
N SER A 26 -5.80 13.45 -8.44
CA SER A 26 -5.50 12.62 -9.59
C SER A 26 -5.27 13.48 -10.83
N GLU A 27 -4.89 12.82 -11.93
CA GLU A 27 -5.06 13.43 -13.26
C GLU A 27 -6.53 13.78 -13.54
N ARG A 28 -6.73 14.64 -14.54
CA ARG A 28 -8.05 15.08 -15.01
C ARG A 28 -8.58 14.08 -16.05
N PHE A 29 -9.88 13.84 -16.02
CA PHE A 29 -10.58 12.92 -16.92
C PHE A 29 -11.67 13.64 -17.70
N TYR A 30 -11.87 13.22 -18.95
CA TYR A 30 -12.98 13.65 -19.79
C TYR A 30 -14.33 13.13 -19.27
N GLU A 31 -14.34 11.90 -18.75
CA GLU A 31 -15.51 11.24 -18.18
C GLU A 31 -15.08 10.48 -16.93
N ALA A 32 -15.88 10.55 -15.87
CA ALA A 32 -15.65 9.77 -14.67
C ALA A 32 -16.96 9.46 -13.93
N SER A 33 -17.05 8.28 -13.32
CA SER A 33 -18.14 7.91 -12.41
C SER A 33 -17.77 8.16 -10.94
N PHE A 34 -18.77 8.12 -10.07
CA PHE A 34 -18.51 7.94 -8.64
C PHE A 34 -17.90 6.56 -8.37
N TYR A 35 -17.20 6.44 -7.24
CA TYR A 35 -16.73 5.14 -6.76
C TYR A 35 -17.91 4.23 -6.41
N GLN A 36 -17.85 2.99 -6.89
CA GLN A 36 -18.73 1.90 -6.55
C GLN A 36 -17.87 0.65 -6.30
N ASP A 37 -18.04 0.05 -5.13
CA ASP A 37 -17.29 -1.15 -4.69
C ASP A 37 -15.76 -0.96 -4.77
N GLY A 38 -15.26 0.24 -4.45
CA GLY A 38 -13.83 0.56 -4.48
C GLY A 38 -13.28 1.02 -5.84
N PHE A 39 -14.10 1.09 -6.88
CA PHE A 39 -13.67 1.49 -8.23
C PHE A 39 -14.56 2.56 -8.86
N ALA A 40 -13.98 3.45 -9.65
CA ALA A 40 -14.71 4.35 -10.53
C ALA A 40 -14.33 4.05 -11.98
N LYS A 41 -15.25 4.28 -12.91
CA LYS A 41 -14.97 4.22 -14.35
C LYS A 41 -14.47 5.58 -14.81
N VAL A 42 -13.40 5.60 -15.59
CA VAL A 42 -12.76 6.82 -16.07
C VAL A 42 -12.40 6.74 -17.54
N ARG A 43 -12.41 7.89 -18.21
CA ARG A 43 -11.97 8.05 -19.60
C ARG A 43 -11.09 9.29 -19.70
N LYS A 44 -9.85 9.15 -20.20
CA LYS A 44 -8.87 10.25 -20.25
C LYS A 44 -9.21 11.30 -21.30
N THR A 45 -9.59 10.84 -22.49
CA THR A 45 -9.99 11.67 -23.64
C THR A 45 -11.28 11.13 -24.25
N LYS A 46 -11.95 11.91 -25.10
CA LYS A 46 -13.20 11.50 -25.78
C LYS A 46 -13.08 10.18 -26.53
N ASP A 47 -11.91 9.91 -27.12
CA ASP A 47 -11.68 8.73 -27.97
C ASP A 47 -10.99 7.57 -27.23
N SER A 48 -10.54 7.78 -25.99
CA SER A 48 -9.94 6.70 -25.19
C SER A 48 -10.99 5.70 -24.68
N GLU A 49 -10.55 4.48 -24.40
CA GLU A 49 -11.37 3.44 -23.80
C GLU A 49 -11.72 3.76 -22.34
N LEU A 50 -12.82 3.18 -21.87
CA LEU A 50 -13.25 3.31 -20.48
C LEU A 50 -12.43 2.35 -19.61
N GLN A 51 -11.77 2.89 -18.59
CA GLN A 51 -10.91 2.16 -17.67
C GLN A 51 -11.46 2.26 -16.24
N TYR A 52 -10.89 1.50 -15.31
CA TYR A 52 -11.18 1.56 -13.88
C TYR A 52 -10.05 2.27 -13.14
N ILE A 53 -10.41 3.22 -12.28
CA ILE A 53 -9.53 3.76 -11.25
C ILE A 53 -9.91 3.17 -9.88
N ASP A 54 -8.94 2.67 -9.13
CA ASP A 54 -9.15 2.19 -7.75
C ASP A 54 -8.90 3.29 -6.69
N LEU A 55 -9.08 2.96 -5.41
CA LEU A 55 -8.82 3.88 -4.29
C LEU A 55 -7.32 4.15 -4.03
N LEU A 56 -6.43 3.45 -4.74
CA LEU A 56 -4.98 3.70 -4.75
C LEU A 56 -4.59 4.64 -5.89
N GLY A 57 -5.54 5.05 -6.74
CA GLY A 57 -5.32 5.90 -7.91
C GLY A 57 -4.81 5.15 -9.14
N ARG A 58 -4.84 3.81 -9.13
CA ARG A 58 -4.36 3.01 -10.26
C ARG A 58 -5.43 2.90 -11.33
N ILE A 59 -5.03 3.16 -12.57
CA ILE A 59 -5.90 3.03 -13.75
C ILE A 59 -5.60 1.73 -14.48
N THR A 60 -6.61 0.90 -14.68
CA THR A 60 -6.50 -0.43 -15.31
C THR A 60 -7.72 -0.75 -16.17
N ASN A 61 -7.61 -1.70 -17.09
CA ASN A 61 -8.74 -2.08 -17.95
C ASN A 61 -9.77 -2.97 -17.23
N GLU A 62 -9.40 -3.53 -16.08
CA GLU A 62 -10.22 -4.42 -15.27
C GLU A 62 -10.06 -4.10 -13.78
N LYS A 63 -11.00 -4.52 -12.95
CA LYS A 63 -10.88 -4.36 -11.49
C LYS A 63 -9.73 -5.23 -10.98
N THR A 64 -8.89 -4.67 -10.12
CA THR A 64 -7.74 -5.38 -9.55
C THR A 64 -8.11 -6.03 -8.22
N LYS A 65 -7.59 -7.24 -7.96
CA LYS A 65 -7.75 -7.90 -6.65
C LYS A 65 -7.17 -7.05 -5.52
N SER A 66 -6.04 -6.37 -5.77
CA SER A 66 -5.41 -5.46 -4.81
C SER A 66 -6.30 -4.25 -4.50
N GLY A 67 -6.98 -3.69 -5.49
CA GLY A 67 -7.94 -2.60 -5.29
C GLY A 67 -9.17 -3.05 -4.50
N GLU A 68 -9.71 -4.23 -4.80
CA GLU A 68 -10.82 -4.84 -4.05
C GLU A 68 -10.45 -5.08 -2.59
N GLN A 69 -9.30 -5.73 -2.35
CA GLN A 69 -8.85 -6.03 -1.01
C GLN A 69 -8.54 -4.75 -0.21
N PHE A 70 -7.94 -3.76 -0.87
CA PHE A 70 -7.71 -2.46 -0.23
C PHE A 70 -9.03 -1.80 0.18
N PHE A 71 -10.05 -1.83 -0.68
CA PHE A 71 -11.37 -1.32 -0.36
C PHE A 71 -11.99 -2.03 0.85
N GLN A 72 -11.96 -3.35 0.91
CA GLN A 72 -12.44 -4.13 2.06
C GLN A 72 -11.71 -3.75 3.36
N TYR A 73 -10.39 -3.54 3.29
CA TYR A 73 -9.59 -3.10 4.44
C TYR A 73 -9.97 -1.69 4.92
N ILE A 74 -10.26 -0.77 4.00
CA ILE A 74 -10.73 0.59 4.33
C ILE A 74 -12.08 0.55 5.02
N LEU A 75 -13.00 -0.30 4.55
CA LEU A 75 -14.31 -0.51 5.17
C LEU A 75 -14.20 -1.18 6.56
N GLY A 76 -13.05 -1.78 6.87
CA GLY A 76 -12.85 -2.55 8.09
C GLY A 76 -13.49 -3.94 8.05
N GLU A 77 -13.84 -4.42 6.86
CA GLU A 77 -14.40 -5.76 6.64
C GLU A 77 -13.35 -6.85 6.85
N ILE A 78 -12.09 -6.52 6.56
CA ILE A 78 -10.94 -7.40 6.82
C ILE A 78 -9.90 -6.68 7.68
N PRO A 79 -9.24 -7.38 8.62
CA PRO A 79 -8.15 -6.83 9.39
C PRO A 79 -6.86 -6.77 8.55
N TYR A 80 -5.87 -5.99 8.99
CA TYR A 80 -4.59 -5.83 8.29
C TYR A 80 -3.87 -7.17 8.07
N GLU A 81 -3.97 -8.07 9.05
CA GLU A 81 -3.36 -9.40 9.02
C GLU A 81 -3.96 -10.32 7.94
N SER A 82 -5.12 -9.96 7.40
CA SER A 82 -5.78 -10.70 6.32
C SER A 82 -5.47 -10.14 4.93
N LEU A 83 -4.64 -9.10 4.83
CA LEU A 83 -4.16 -8.61 3.54
C LEU A 83 -3.23 -9.66 2.91
N PHE A 84 -3.42 -9.95 1.62
CA PHE A 84 -2.64 -10.97 0.94
C PHE A 84 -1.21 -10.48 0.74
N LEU A 85 -0.24 -11.32 1.09
CA LEU A 85 1.19 -11.00 1.03
C LEU A 85 1.67 -10.72 -0.40
N ASP A 86 1.06 -11.35 -1.40
CA ASP A 86 1.39 -11.14 -2.82
C ASP A 86 1.13 -9.68 -3.26
N HIS A 87 0.13 -9.01 -2.68
CA HIS A 87 -0.15 -7.59 -2.92
C HIS A 87 0.87 -6.65 -2.27
N PHE A 88 1.71 -7.11 -1.34
CA PHE A 88 2.76 -6.27 -0.77
C PHE A 88 3.99 -6.12 -1.67
N SER A 89 4.06 -6.88 -2.78
CA SER A 89 4.97 -6.56 -3.89
C SER A 89 4.53 -5.30 -4.66
N ASP A 90 3.29 -4.85 -4.44
CA ASP A 90 2.71 -3.70 -5.09
C ASP A 90 2.96 -2.42 -4.28
N ASN A 91 3.82 -1.55 -4.82
CA ASN A 91 4.21 -0.31 -4.16
C ASN A 91 3.02 0.61 -3.85
N LEU A 92 2.03 0.70 -4.74
CA LEU A 92 0.87 1.57 -4.52
C LEU A 92 0.00 1.04 -3.39
N PHE A 93 -0.22 -0.28 -3.36
CA PHE A 93 -0.96 -0.93 -2.28
C PHE A 93 -0.28 -0.70 -0.93
N CYS A 94 1.04 -0.92 -0.86
CA CYS A 94 1.85 -0.67 0.34
C CYS A 94 1.74 0.78 0.82
N ILE A 95 1.88 1.75 -0.10
CA ILE A 95 1.75 3.17 0.23
C ILE A 95 0.36 3.48 0.78
N GLY A 96 -0.69 2.97 0.12
CA GLY A 96 -2.08 3.17 0.55
C GLY A 96 -2.33 2.63 1.96
N VAL A 97 -1.87 1.40 2.24
CA VAL A 97 -2.02 0.77 3.57
C VAL A 97 -1.23 1.55 4.64
N LYS A 98 0.00 1.97 4.34
CA LYS A 98 0.83 2.79 5.24
C LYS A 98 0.14 4.13 5.56
N GLN A 99 -0.44 4.80 4.56
CA GLN A 99 -1.21 6.03 4.75
C GLN A 99 -2.44 5.80 5.63
N GLN A 100 -3.12 4.67 5.50
CA GLN A 100 -4.26 4.34 6.37
C GLN A 100 -3.91 4.16 7.83
N ILE A 101 -2.83 3.44 8.08
CA ILE A 101 -2.36 3.20 9.43
C ILE A 101 -1.96 4.52 10.08
N LEU A 102 -1.29 5.40 9.33
CA LEU A 102 -0.93 6.73 9.80
C LEU A 102 -2.17 7.59 10.12
N GLN A 103 -3.21 7.56 9.27
CA GLN A 103 -4.43 8.32 9.52
C GLN A 103 -5.19 7.80 10.75
N LYS A 104 -5.33 6.47 10.88
CA LYS A 104 -5.92 5.85 12.08
C LYS A 104 -5.18 6.26 13.35
N ALA A 105 -3.84 6.24 13.33
CA ALA A 105 -3.02 6.70 14.45
C ALA A 105 -3.26 8.18 14.77
N LYS A 106 -3.23 9.07 13.76
CA LYS A 106 -3.49 10.51 13.93
C LYS A 106 -4.84 10.78 14.60
N THR A 107 -5.89 10.06 14.18
CA THR A 107 -7.20 10.24 14.81
C THR A 107 -7.23 9.76 16.24
N LEU A 108 -6.69 8.57 16.54
CA LEU A 108 -6.66 8.06 17.91
C LEU A 108 -5.92 9.04 18.83
N ALA A 109 -4.84 9.66 18.36
CA ALA A 109 -4.15 10.71 19.10
C ALA A 109 -5.03 11.96 19.32
N LYS A 110 -5.75 12.41 18.28
CA LYS A 110 -6.69 13.52 18.38
C LYS A 110 -7.81 13.25 19.38
N GLU A 111 -8.37 12.03 19.38
CA GLU A 111 -9.42 11.61 20.31
C GLU A 111 -8.91 11.58 21.76
N ARG A 112 -7.70 11.06 22.00
CA ARG A 112 -7.06 11.08 23.33
C ARG A 112 -6.83 12.51 23.83
N TYR A 113 -6.30 13.36 22.96
CA TYR A 113 -6.09 14.78 23.27
C TYR A 113 -7.41 15.47 23.66
N ASN A 114 -8.47 15.28 22.86
CA ASN A 114 -9.80 15.84 23.13
C ASN A 114 -10.43 15.30 24.42
N SER A 115 -10.00 14.12 24.88
CA SER A 115 -10.43 13.50 26.15
C SER A 115 -9.64 14.00 27.36
N GLY A 116 -8.76 15.01 27.19
CA GLY A 116 -7.91 15.54 28.26
C GLY A 116 -6.74 14.63 28.65
N ILE A 117 -6.51 13.54 27.89
CA ILE A 117 -5.37 12.65 28.11
C ILE A 117 -4.17 13.26 27.36
N PRO A 118 -3.08 13.64 28.04
CA PRO A 118 -1.91 14.19 27.39
C PRO A 118 -1.34 13.20 26.38
N VAL A 119 -1.18 13.63 25.13
CA VAL A 119 -0.44 12.89 24.11
C VAL A 119 0.94 13.51 24.00
N ASN A 120 1.92 12.88 24.65
CA ASN A 120 3.32 13.21 24.49
C ASN A 120 3.77 12.83 23.06
N LYS A 121 4.37 13.80 22.33
CA LYS A 121 4.89 13.62 20.97
C LYS A 121 5.76 12.36 20.82
N LYS A 122 6.65 12.07 21.78
CA LYS A 122 7.50 10.87 21.77
C LYS A 122 6.72 9.57 21.88
N ASP A 123 5.60 9.54 22.60
CA ASP A 123 4.80 8.32 22.76
C ASP A 123 3.98 8.05 21.49
N PHE A 124 3.51 9.11 20.83
CA PHE A 124 2.86 9.02 19.53
C PHE A 124 3.83 8.57 18.43
N GLU A 125 5.02 9.18 18.38
CA GLU A 125 6.08 8.79 17.45
C GLU A 125 6.51 7.34 17.67
N LYS A 126 6.70 6.90 18.92
CA LYS A 126 7.00 5.49 19.24
C LYS A 126 5.88 4.53 18.87
N ALA A 127 4.61 4.92 19.02
CA ALA A 127 3.48 4.08 18.63
C ALA A 127 3.39 3.92 17.11
N ILE A 128 3.60 5.01 16.37
CA ILE A 128 3.73 5.01 14.92
C ILE A 128 4.91 4.15 14.49
N GLU A 129 6.09 4.39 15.06
CA GLU A 129 7.33 3.67 14.73
C GLU A 129 7.22 2.18 15.05
N LYS A 130 6.58 1.80 16.17
CA LYS A 130 6.28 0.41 16.51
C LYS A 130 5.36 -0.23 15.47
N THR A 131 4.30 0.47 15.07
CA THR A 131 3.36 -0.02 14.06
C THR A 131 4.05 -0.19 12.70
N PHE A 132 4.88 0.78 12.30
CA PHE A 132 5.67 0.69 11.07
C PHE A 132 6.75 -0.39 11.13
N LYS A 133 7.44 -0.57 12.26
CA LYS A 133 8.39 -1.66 12.45
C LYS A 133 7.70 -3.02 12.38
N GLU A 134 6.51 -3.18 12.95
CA GLU A 134 5.73 -4.42 12.83
C GLU A 134 5.27 -4.69 11.39
N ILE A 135 5.03 -3.65 10.59
CA ILE A 135 4.73 -3.74 9.15
C ILE A 135 5.99 -4.07 8.34
N ASP A 136 7.09 -3.34 8.53
CA ASP A 136 8.35 -3.53 7.81
C ASP A 136 9.03 -4.85 8.20
N LEU A 137 8.98 -5.28 9.46
CA LEU A 137 9.49 -6.60 9.88
C LEU A 137 8.68 -7.73 9.23
N LYS A 138 7.37 -7.57 9.07
CA LYS A 138 6.55 -8.57 8.34
C LYS A 138 6.76 -8.49 6.83
N HIS A 139 7.08 -7.33 6.28
CA HIS A 139 7.39 -7.13 4.86
C HIS A 139 8.76 -7.71 4.49
N SER A 140 9.78 -7.48 5.31
CA SER A 140 11.12 -8.08 5.21
C SER A 140 11.05 -9.60 5.41
N LEU A 141 10.29 -10.10 6.38
CA LEU A 141 10.14 -11.53 6.60
C LEU A 141 9.33 -12.22 5.49
N ALA A 142 8.34 -11.56 4.88
CA ALA A 142 7.59 -12.12 3.75
C ALA A 142 8.44 -12.19 2.47
N LEU A 143 9.31 -11.20 2.23
CA LEU A 143 10.28 -11.23 1.13
C LEU A 143 11.39 -12.26 1.38
N GLU A 144 11.94 -12.34 2.59
CA GLU A 144 12.94 -13.35 2.95
C GLU A 144 12.37 -14.77 2.96
N ILE A 145 11.11 -14.99 3.38
CA ILE A 145 10.46 -16.30 3.33
C ILE A 145 10.08 -16.67 1.90
N ALA A 146 9.64 -15.72 1.06
CA ALA A 146 9.36 -15.99 -0.35
C ALA A 146 10.63 -16.26 -1.17
N GLN A 147 11.72 -15.52 -0.89
CA GLN A 147 13.04 -15.76 -1.48
C GLN A 147 13.66 -17.06 -0.95
N SER A 148 13.56 -17.34 0.35
CA SER A 148 14.02 -18.61 0.93
C SER A 148 13.20 -19.80 0.42
N ASN A 149 11.90 -19.67 0.18
CA ASN A 149 11.10 -20.77 -0.39
C ASN A 149 11.37 -20.99 -1.89
N ALA A 150 11.65 -19.92 -2.65
CA ALA A 150 12.08 -20.02 -4.04
C ALA A 150 13.48 -20.66 -4.16
N GLU A 151 14.42 -20.28 -3.28
CA GLU A 151 15.75 -20.88 -3.19
C GLU A 151 15.67 -22.32 -2.66
N ILE A 152 14.80 -22.64 -1.71
CA ILE A 152 14.57 -24.02 -1.23
C ILE A 152 13.97 -24.88 -2.35
N ASP A 153 13.01 -24.38 -3.13
CA ASP A 153 12.46 -25.09 -4.29
C ASP A 153 13.49 -25.28 -5.42
N GLU A 154 14.42 -24.34 -5.59
CA GLU A 154 15.55 -24.44 -6.52
C GLU A 154 16.63 -25.41 -6.01
N ILE A 155 16.89 -25.42 -4.70
CA ILE A 155 17.78 -26.36 -4.01
C ILE A 155 17.20 -27.78 -4.04
N TYR A 156 15.89 -27.98 -3.92
CA TYR A 156 15.26 -29.30 -4.08
C TYR A 156 15.19 -29.76 -5.55
N LYS A 157 15.19 -28.83 -6.52
CA LYS A 157 15.38 -29.14 -7.94
C LYS A 157 16.84 -29.49 -8.27
N ASN A 158 17.81 -28.84 -7.61
CA ASN A 158 19.24 -28.99 -7.89
C ASN A 158 19.96 -30.05 -7.00
N LYS A 159 19.43 -30.44 -5.83
CA LYS A 159 19.99 -31.53 -5.00
C LYS A 159 19.71 -32.94 -5.52
N ASN A 160 19.04 -33.07 -6.66
CA ASN A 160 19.06 -34.29 -7.47
C ASN A 160 20.12 -34.27 -8.59
N SER A 161 21.07 -33.32 -8.55
CA SER A 161 22.14 -33.23 -9.55
C SER A 161 23.45 -32.68 -8.96
N GLY A 162 24.35 -33.57 -8.51
CA GLY A 162 25.80 -33.31 -8.32
C GLY A 162 26.16 -32.53 -7.05
N GLU A 163 26.80 -33.15 -6.05
CA GLU A 163 28.26 -33.35 -5.93
C GLU A 163 29.09 -32.06 -5.77
N ASP A 164 29.86 -32.09 -4.67
CA ASP A 164 31.16 -31.47 -4.42
C ASP A 164 31.33 -30.15 -3.64
N GLU A 165 32.46 -30.22 -2.93
CA GLU A 165 33.01 -29.50 -1.79
C GLU A 165 33.48 -28.07 -2.11
N TYR A 166 33.49 -27.17 -1.11
CA TYR A 166 34.72 -26.63 -0.48
C TYR A 166 34.42 -25.45 0.46
N GLU A 167 35.24 -25.42 1.51
CA GLU A 167 35.56 -24.29 2.41
C GLU A 167 36.08 -23.08 1.60
N ASP A 168 35.84 -21.83 2.03
CA ASP A 168 36.78 -21.09 2.89
C ASP A 168 36.45 -19.59 3.05
N THR A 169 36.83 -19.10 4.23
CA THR A 169 37.07 -17.76 4.81
C THR A 169 36.90 -16.41 4.08
N MET A 170 36.47 -15.43 4.93
CA MET A 170 36.85 -14.00 5.12
C MET A 170 36.73 -13.02 3.91
N THR A 171 36.52 -11.70 4.02
CA THR A 171 36.87 -10.68 5.03
C THR A 171 36.06 -9.39 4.77
N PHE A 172 35.91 -8.56 5.80
CA PHE A 172 35.48 -7.15 5.75
C PHE A 172 36.37 -6.26 4.86
N LEU A 173 35.75 -5.26 4.21
CA LEU A 173 36.42 -3.98 3.92
C LEU A 173 35.44 -2.79 4.07
N ASP A 174 35.85 -1.88 4.95
CA ASP A 174 35.38 -0.50 5.13
C ASP A 174 35.49 0.34 3.83
N GLY A 175 34.65 1.36 3.70
CA GLY A 175 34.80 2.36 2.64
C GLY A 175 33.77 3.48 2.68
N PHE A 176 34.14 4.58 3.35
CA PHE A 176 33.46 5.88 3.43
C PHE A 176 33.26 6.59 2.07
N ALA A 177 32.41 7.62 2.14
CA ALA A 177 32.32 8.84 1.32
C ALA A 177 31.34 8.78 0.13
N LEU A 178 30.42 9.73 -0.05
CA LEU A 178 30.34 11.14 0.36
C LEU A 178 28.98 11.51 0.96
#